data_AF-A0A820WF74-F1
#
_entry.id   AF-A0A820WF74-F1
#
_cell.length_a   1.000
_cell.length_b   1.000
_cell.length_c   1.000
_cell.angle_alpha   90.00
_cell.angle_beta   90.00
_cell.angle_gamma   90.00
#
_symmetry.space_group_name_H-M   'P 1'
#
loop_
_entity.id
_entity.type
_entity.pdbx_description
1 polymer ?
#
loop_
_entity_poly.entity_id
_entity_poly.type
_entity_poly.pdbx_seq_one_letter_code
_entity_poly.pdbx_strand_id
1 'polypeptide(L)'
;KNIPISGPLLQEKALQIAEELGVPSGEFKASNGWLEKCRHRHMMEYRQISGESSSVSTTTTEEWKHRLLTIIGGYNEDDIYNTDETALLFKAIPDRSLVLKKEKCKGGKHSKERYTVLLCSNCSGTDKLKPLVIGKSLWIIFYIVSS
;
A
#
# COMPACT_ATOMS: atom_id res chain seq x y z
N LYS A 1 8.97 4.51 19.72
CA LYS A 1 7.85 4.34 18.75
C LYS A 1 8.34 4.93 17.42
N ASN A 2 8.49 4.12 16.37
CA ASN A 2 9.00 4.60 15.08
C ASN A 2 7.84 4.98 14.18
N ILE A 3 7.57 6.29 14.09
CA ILE A 3 6.57 6.87 13.20
C ILE A 3 7.21 6.93 11.80
N PRO A 4 6.54 6.47 10.74
CA PRO A 4 7.08 6.59 9.39
C PRO A 4 7.27 8.07 9.04
N ILE A 5 8.52 8.47 8.78
CA ILE A 5 8.88 9.85 8.48
C ILE A 5 8.80 10.04 6.97
N SER A 6 7.75 10.72 6.51
CA SER A 6 7.62 11.16 5.12
C SER A 6 8.56 12.35 4.84
N GLY A 7 8.87 12.60 3.56
CA GLY A 7 9.62 13.79 3.14
C GLY A 7 9.02 15.09 3.70
N PRO A 8 7.69 15.33 3.53
CA PRO A 8 7.01 16.48 4.12
C PRO A 8 7.12 16.55 5.64
N LEU A 9 7.01 15.42 6.35
CA LEU A 9 7.15 15.40 7.81
C LEU A 9 8.56 15.77 8.26
N LEU A 10 9.59 15.32 7.52
CA LEU A 10 10.98 15.69 7.79
C LEU A 10 11.23 17.18 7.52
N GLN A 11 10.62 17.73 6.48
CA GLN A 11 10.70 19.15 6.16
C GLN A 11 10.06 20.00 7.26
N GLU A 12 8.86 19.62 7.72
CA GLU A 12 8.16 20.30 8.81
C GLU A 12 8.94 20.22 10.12
N LYS A 13 9.50 19.05 10.46
CA LYS A 13 10.35 18.90 11.65
C LYS A 13 11.65 19.70 11.56
N ALA A 14 12.25 19.81 10.38
CA ALA A 14 13.43 20.66 10.21
C ALA A 14 13.10 22.15 10.38
N LEU A 15 11.93 22.60 9.94
CA LEU A 15 11.46 23.97 10.19
C LEU A 15 11.24 24.24 11.67
N GLN A 16 10.59 23.32 12.40
CA GLN A 16 10.39 23.44 13.85
C GLN A 16 11.72 23.53 14.60
N ILE A 17 12.69 22.67 14.25
CA ILE A 17 14.03 22.71 14.86
C ILE A 17 14.75 24.04 14.54
N ALA A 18 14.60 24.56 13.32
CA ALA A 18 15.20 25.85 12.97
C ALA A 18 14.61 27.00 13.81
N GLU A 19 13.30 26.99 14.06
CA GLU A 19 12.63 27.93 14.95
C GLU A 19 13.11 27.80 16.40
N GLU A 20 13.20 26.57 16.92
CA GLU A 20 13.73 26.27 18.27
C GLU A 20 15.19 26.75 18.45
N LEU A 21 15.98 26.72 17.38
CA LEU A 21 17.36 27.20 17.36
C LEU A 21 17.48 28.72 17.14
N GLY A 22 16.35 29.44 17.05
CA GLY A 22 16.32 30.89 16.88
C GLY A 22 16.70 31.36 15.47
N VAL A 23 16.60 30.50 14.46
CA VAL A 23 16.84 30.90 13.07
C VAL A 23 15.71 31.82 12.60
N PRO A 24 15.99 33.03 12.10
CA PRO A 24 14.98 33.94 11.58
C PRO A 24 14.07 33.32 10.52
N SER A 25 12.77 33.61 10.62
CA SER A 25 11.76 33.16 9.67
C SER A 25 12.14 33.56 8.23
N GLY A 26 12.37 32.56 7.38
CA GLY A 26 12.72 32.74 5.97
C GLY A 26 14.19 32.52 5.61
N GLU A 27 15.09 32.45 6.60
CA GLU A 27 16.52 32.16 6.38
C GLU A 27 16.77 30.67 6.12
N PHE A 28 16.12 29.80 6.90
CA PHE A 28 16.11 28.36 6.64
C PHE A 28 14.88 27.96 5.83
N LYS A 29 15.10 27.22 4.73
CA LYS A 29 14.04 26.61 3.94
C LYS A 29 14.29 25.11 3.83
N ALA A 30 13.38 24.32 4.40
CA ALA A 30 13.31 22.88 4.20
C ALA A 30 12.78 22.54 2.80
N SER A 31 13.41 23.08 1.76
CA SER A 31 13.05 22.86 0.36
C SER A 31 13.25 21.42 -0.07
N ASN A 32 12.68 21.04 -1.22
CA ASN A 32 12.95 19.73 -1.82
C ASN A 32 14.45 19.54 -2.05
N GLY A 33 15.17 20.54 -2.56
CA GLY A 33 16.62 20.47 -2.75
C GLY A 33 17.41 20.28 -1.45
N TRP A 34 16.96 20.88 -0.34
CA TRP A 34 17.53 20.62 0.99
C TRP A 34 17.28 19.17 1.40
N LEU A 35 16.06 18.66 1.23
CA LEU A 35 15.69 17.29 1.53
C LEU A 35 16.54 16.30 0.72
N GLU A 36 16.75 16.53 -0.58
CA GLU A 36 17.60 15.66 -1.42
C GLU A 36 19.05 15.63 -0.94
N LYS A 37 19.64 16.79 -0.67
CA LYS A 37 21.02 16.90 -0.17
C LYS A 37 21.16 16.28 1.22
N CYS A 38 20.18 16.49 2.10
CA CYS A 38 20.12 15.91 3.44
C CYS A 38 20.08 14.38 3.35
N ARG A 39 19.21 13.82 2.48
CA ARG A 39 19.15 12.39 2.22
C ARG A 39 20.49 11.83 1.74
N HIS A 40 21.11 12.49 0.76
CA HIS A 40 22.38 12.05 0.20
C HIS A 40 23.51 12.07 1.24
N ARG A 41 23.59 13.15 2.02
CA ARG A 41 24.61 13.33 3.07
C ARG A 41 24.47 12.33 4.21
N HIS A 42 23.23 11.97 4.57
CA HIS A 42 22.94 11.05 5.67
C HIS A 42 22.60 9.63 5.22
N MET A 43 22.82 9.30 3.94
CA MET A 43 22.55 7.98 3.33
C MET A 43 21.15 7.45 3.63
N MET A 44 20.14 8.31 3.53
CA MET A 44 18.75 7.97 3.78
C MET A 44 18.12 7.39 2.49
N GLU A 45 17.77 6.11 2.51
CA GLU A 45 17.14 5.44 1.36
C GLU A 45 15.63 5.33 1.53
N TYR A 46 14.93 5.44 0.39
CA TYR A 46 13.50 5.19 0.31
C TYR A 46 13.27 3.72 0.00
N ARG A 47 12.73 2.97 0.95
CA ARG A 47 12.39 1.56 0.73
C ARG A 47 10.89 1.37 0.76
N GLN A 48 10.34 0.78 -0.30
CA GLN A 48 8.99 0.26 -0.32
C GLN A 48 9.01 -1.07 0.43
N ILE A 49 8.31 -1.13 1.56
CA ILE A 49 8.12 -2.38 2.29
C ILE A 49 6.90 -3.07 1.67
N SER A 50 7.10 -3.79 0.57
CA SER A 50 6.02 -4.61 0.00
C SER A 50 5.79 -5.84 0.89
N GLY A 51 4.54 -6.07 1.28
CA GLY A 51 4.16 -7.11 2.26
C GLY A 51 3.99 -8.51 1.69
N GLU A 52 3.91 -8.68 0.37
CA GLU A 52 3.60 -9.98 -0.24
C GLU A 52 4.43 -10.19 -1.51
N SER A 53 5.41 -11.08 -1.42
CA SER A 53 6.04 -11.70 -2.59
C SER A 53 6.09 -13.20 -2.33
N SER A 54 4.95 -13.86 -2.44
CA SER A 54 4.90 -15.32 -2.55
C SER A 54 5.50 -15.67 -3.92
N SER A 55 6.71 -16.21 -3.95
CA SER A 55 7.35 -16.63 -5.20
C SER A 55 6.66 -17.88 -5.75
N VAL A 56 5.60 -17.69 -6.53
CA VAL A 56 4.98 -18.78 -7.29
C VAL A 56 5.90 -19.14 -8.45
N SER A 57 6.13 -20.43 -8.69
CA SER A 57 6.96 -20.89 -9.80
C SER A 57 6.31 -20.53 -11.15
N THR A 58 7.14 -20.24 -12.16
CA THR A 58 6.66 -19.93 -13.52
C THR A 58 5.90 -21.10 -14.12
N THR A 59 6.33 -22.34 -13.86
CA THR A 59 5.67 -23.57 -14.31
C THR A 59 4.23 -23.67 -13.80
N THR A 60 4.01 -23.45 -12.50
CA THR A 60 2.65 -23.49 -11.92
C THR A 60 1.76 -22.40 -12.52
N THR A 61 2.32 -21.23 -12.84
CA THR A 61 1.56 -20.15 -13.49
C THR A 61 1.07 -20.53 -14.88
N GLU A 62 1.92 -21.17 -15.69
CA GLU A 62 1.54 -21.58 -17.07
C GLU A 62 0.51 -22.71 -17.08
N GLU A 63 0.64 -23.70 -16.19
CA GLU A 63 -0.35 -24.76 -16.03
C GLU A 63 -1.74 -24.20 -15.69
N TRP A 64 -1.79 -23.23 -14.76
CA TRP A 64 -3.03 -22.57 -14.39
C TRP A 64 -3.66 -21.76 -15.53
N LYS A 65 -2.86 -21.11 -16.36
CA LYS A 65 -3.38 -20.38 -17.55
C LYS A 65 -4.08 -21.33 -18.53
N HIS A 66 -3.45 -22.45 -18.87
CA HIS A 66 -4.05 -23.44 -19.77
C HIS A 66 -5.35 -24.03 -19.20
N ARG A 67 -5.36 -24.32 -17.90
CA ARG A 67 -6.55 -24.81 -17.20
C ARG A 67 -7.67 -23.77 -17.17
N LEU A 68 -7.34 -22.50 -16.92
CA LEU A 68 -8.31 -21.40 -16.88
C LEU A 68 -9.01 -21.24 -18.23
N LEU A 69 -8.27 -21.24 -19.35
CA LEU A 69 -8.84 -21.16 -20.70
C LEU A 69 -9.82 -22.30 -20.99
N THR A 70 -9.53 -23.50 -20.48
CA THR A 70 -10.42 -24.65 -20.63
C THR A 70 -11.72 -24.47 -19.84
N ILE A 71 -11.64 -23.91 -18.62
CA ILE A 71 -12.80 -23.68 -17.75
C ILE A 71 -13.71 -22.60 -18.35
N ILE A 72 -13.12 -21.50 -18.85
CA ILE A 72 -13.90 -20.35 -19.32
C ILE A 72 -14.35 -20.47 -20.79
N GLY A 73 -13.78 -21.39 -21.57
CA GLY A 73 -14.02 -21.50 -23.01
C GLY A 73 -15.46 -21.84 -23.43
N GLY A 74 -16.32 -22.24 -22.49
CA GLY A 74 -17.76 -22.48 -22.71
C GLY A 74 -18.68 -21.31 -22.32
N TYR A 75 -18.13 -20.21 -21.80
CA TYR A 75 -18.88 -19.06 -21.31
C TYR A 75 -18.66 -17.85 -22.21
N ASN A 76 -19.65 -16.98 -22.34
CA ASN A 76 -19.45 -15.69 -22.99
C ASN A 76 -18.61 -14.77 -22.09
N GLU A 77 -17.89 -13.83 -22.70
CA GLU A 77 -17.09 -12.85 -21.96
C GLU A 77 -17.92 -12.01 -20.99
N ASP A 78 -19.20 -11.76 -21.31
CA ASP A 78 -20.13 -11.04 -20.44
C ASP A 78 -20.55 -11.85 -19.20
N ASP A 79 -20.41 -13.18 -19.23
CA ASP A 79 -20.78 -14.11 -18.16
C ASP A 79 -19.59 -14.52 -17.29
N ILE A 80 -18.36 -14.11 -17.65
CA ILE A 80 -17.14 -14.42 -16.90
C ILE A 80 -16.82 -13.25 -15.97
N TYR A 81 -16.97 -13.44 -14.67
CA TYR A 81 -16.68 -12.42 -13.65
C TYR A 81 -15.37 -12.69 -12.92
N ASN A 82 -14.60 -11.62 -12.71
CA ASN A 82 -13.51 -11.62 -11.76
C ASN A 82 -13.89 -10.76 -10.55
N THR A 83 -13.57 -11.26 -9.36
CA THR A 83 -13.75 -10.53 -8.11
C THR A 83 -12.46 -10.51 -7.31
N ASP A 84 -12.16 -9.36 -6.71
CA ASP A 84 -10.97 -9.21 -5.88
C ASP A 84 -11.23 -8.28 -4.70
N GLU A 85 -10.54 -8.55 -3.59
CA GLU A 85 -10.62 -7.78 -2.36
C GLU A 85 -9.45 -6.81 -2.28
N THR A 86 -9.75 -5.52 -2.17
CA THR A 86 -8.74 -4.49 -1.94
C THR A 86 -8.92 -3.83 -0.59
N ALA A 87 -7.81 -3.61 0.12
CA ALA A 87 -7.83 -2.87 1.37
C ALA A 87 -7.87 -1.37 1.09
N LEU A 88 -8.93 -0.69 1.53
CA LEU A 88 -9.03 0.76 1.53
C LEU A 88 -8.50 1.30 2.86
N LEU A 89 -7.28 1.85 2.83
CA LEU A 89 -6.66 2.49 3.99
C LEU A 89 -6.97 3.99 4.02
N PHE A 90 -8.17 4.34 4.46
CA PHE A 90 -8.62 5.74 4.56
C PHE A 90 -7.83 6.59 5.59
N LYS A 91 -7.00 5.96 6.44
CA LYS A 91 -6.12 6.60 7.43
C LYS A 91 -4.65 6.16 7.32
N ALA A 92 -4.23 5.58 6.20
CA ALA A 92 -2.81 5.22 6.04
C ALA A 92 -1.93 6.47 5.94
N ILE A 93 -1.03 6.60 6.92
CA ILE A 93 0.17 7.43 6.78
C ILE A 93 1.06 6.76 5.72
N PRO A 94 1.71 7.51 4.82
CA PRO A 94 2.49 6.96 3.71
C PRO A 94 3.50 5.87 4.12
N ASP A 95 3.53 4.81 3.31
CA ASP A 95 4.20 3.53 3.53
C ASP A 95 5.72 3.54 3.31
N ARG A 96 6.30 4.74 3.28
CA ARG A 96 7.65 4.95 2.78
C ARG A 96 8.46 5.74 3.81
N SER A 97 9.44 5.06 4.40
CA SER A 97 10.32 5.62 5.44
C SER A 97 11.77 5.67 4.97
N LEU A 98 12.45 6.75 5.34
CA LEU A 98 13.88 6.91 5.20
C LEU A 98 14.60 6.13 6.31
N VAL A 99 15.37 5.11 5.97
CA VAL A 99 16.08 4.26 6.94
C VAL A 99 17.59 4.51 6.85
N LEU A 100 18.26 4.73 7.98
CA LEU A 100 19.73 4.79 8.06
C LEU A 100 20.32 3.38 7.83
N LYS A 101 21.38 3.30 7.01
CA LYS A 101 22.00 2.08 6.43
C LYS A 101 22.42 0.97 7.43
N LYS A 102 22.36 1.17 8.75
CA LYS A 102 22.85 0.23 9.77
C LYS A 102 21.89 -0.10 10.92
N GLU A 103 20.65 0.39 10.91
CA GLU A 103 19.71 0.10 11.99
C GLU A 103 18.70 -1.00 11.63
N LYS A 104 18.49 -1.95 12.56
CA LYS A 104 17.39 -2.91 12.47
C LYS A 104 16.10 -2.24 12.94
N CYS A 105 15.21 -1.88 12.00
CA CYS A 105 13.91 -1.31 12.34
C CYS A 105 12.94 -2.37 12.87
N LYS A 106 12.38 -2.16 14.06
CA LYS A 106 11.14 -2.82 14.52
C LYS A 106 9.98 -1.82 14.38
N GLY A 107 9.00 -2.15 13.54
CA GLY A 107 7.87 -1.29 13.17
C GLY A 107 6.90 -0.99 14.32
N GLY A 108 6.31 0.20 14.33
CA GLY A 108 5.25 0.58 15.26
C GLY A 108 3.91 -0.09 14.93
N LYS A 109 3.04 -0.25 15.94
CA LYS A 109 1.69 -0.81 15.76
C LYS A 109 0.81 0.20 15.02
N HIS A 110 0.68 0.02 13.71
CA HIS A 110 -0.17 0.82 12.83
C HIS A 110 -1.63 0.80 13.31
N SER A 111 -2.34 1.92 13.20
CA SER A 111 -3.81 1.88 13.18
C SER A 111 -4.21 1.13 11.92
N LYS A 112 -4.64 -0.12 12.09
CA LYS A 112 -5.09 -1.00 11.00
C LYS A 112 -6.58 -0.80 10.72
N GLU A 113 -7.10 0.43 10.83
CA GLU A 113 -8.46 0.70 10.35
C GLU A 113 -8.44 0.61 8.83
N ARG A 114 -8.84 -0.57 8.34
CA ARG A 114 -8.95 -0.92 6.93
C ARG A 114 -10.40 -1.26 6.68
N TYR A 115 -10.97 -0.67 5.65
CA TYR A 115 -12.17 -1.24 5.03
C TYR A 115 -11.69 -2.23 3.99
N THR A 116 -12.31 -3.40 3.92
CA THR A 116 -12.12 -4.29 2.79
C THR A 116 -13.20 -3.95 1.77
N VAL A 117 -12.80 -3.70 0.53
CA VAL A 117 -13.72 -3.44 -0.57
C VAL A 117 -13.61 -4.60 -1.53
N LEU A 118 -14.71 -5.32 -1.71
CA LEU A 118 -14.83 -6.34 -2.75
C LEU A 118 -15.30 -5.65 -4.04
N LEU A 119 -14.49 -5.79 -5.09
CA LEU A 119 -14.79 -5.31 -6.42
C LEU A 119 -15.07 -6.51 -7.32
N CYS A 120 -16.02 -6.38 -8.25
CA CYS A 120 -16.37 -7.43 -9.19
C CYS A 120 -16.79 -6.83 -10.53
N SER A 121 -16.26 -7.38 -11.62
CA SER A 121 -16.60 -6.98 -12.99
C SER A 121 -16.53 -8.16 -13.94
N ASN A 122 -17.30 -8.10 -15.03
CA ASN A 122 -17.19 -9.09 -16.09
C ASN A 122 -15.93 -8.91 -16.95
N CYS A 123 -15.60 -9.91 -17.75
CA CYS A 123 -14.40 -9.95 -18.57
C CYS A 123 -14.41 -8.89 -19.68
N SER A 124 -15.59 -8.59 -20.23
CA SER A 124 -15.76 -7.52 -21.23
C SER A 124 -15.71 -6.11 -20.64
N GLY A 125 -15.86 -5.97 -19.32
CA GLY A 125 -15.88 -4.69 -18.60
C GLY A 125 -17.17 -3.88 -18.77
N THR A 126 -18.20 -4.46 -19.39
CA THR A 126 -19.51 -3.83 -19.62
C THR A 126 -20.37 -3.81 -18.36
N ASP A 127 -20.18 -4.79 -17.47
CA ASP A 127 -20.89 -4.87 -16.18
C ASP A 127 -19.91 -4.82 -15.00
N LYS A 128 -20.25 -3.97 -14.04
CA LYS A 128 -19.51 -3.75 -12.80
C LYS A 128 -20.49 -3.81 -11.66
N LEU A 129 -20.33 -4.80 -10.79
CA LEU A 129 -21.17 -4.92 -9.62
C LEU A 129 -20.87 -3.79 -8.65
N LYS A 130 -21.91 -3.37 -7.92
CA LYS A 130 -21.79 -2.34 -6.89
C LYS A 130 -20.73 -2.77 -5.86
N PRO A 131 -19.70 -1.93 -5.56
CA PRO A 131 -18.68 -2.28 -4.58
C PRO A 131 -19.27 -2.64 -3.23
N LEU A 132 -18.85 -3.77 -2.66
CA LEU A 132 -19.24 -4.18 -1.32
C LEU A 132 -18.15 -3.74 -0.34
N VAL A 133 -18.52 -2.84 0.57
CA VAL A 133 -17.63 -2.34 1.62
C VAL A 133 -17.87 -3.12 2.90
N ILE A 134 -16.87 -3.89 3.32
CA ILE A 134 -16.86 -4.63 4.57
C ILE A 134 -16.11 -3.79 5.62
N GLY A 135 -16.87 -3.30 6.61
CA GLY A 135 -16.35 -2.60 7.78
C GLY A 135 -15.72 -3.54 8.81
N LYS A 136 -15.17 -2.99 9.90
CA LYS A 136 -14.51 -3.73 10.98
C LYS A 136 -15.30 -5.01 11.35
N SER A 137 -14.71 -6.16 11.08
CA SER A 137 -15.19 -7.44 11.58
C SER A 137 -14.92 -7.53 13.10
N LEU A 138 -15.97 -7.48 13.90
CA LEU A 138 -16.07 -8.42 15.02
C LEU A 138 -16.32 -9.77 14.35
N TRP A 139 -15.32 -10.66 14.37
CA TRP A 139 -15.35 -12.06 13.94
C TRP A 139 -16.72 -12.59 13.50
N ILE A 140 -17.05 -12.47 12.22
CA ILE A 140 -18.12 -13.26 11.59
C ILE A 140 -17.50 -13.88 10.35
N ILE A 141 -17.32 -15.20 10.42
CA ILE A 141 -16.95 -16.06 9.30
C ILE A 141 -18.19 -16.13 8.40
N PHE A 142 -18.12 -15.55 7.20
CA PHE A 142 -19.09 -15.85 6.15
C PHE A 142 -18.59 -17.08 5.39
N TYR A 143 -19.28 -18.21 5.57
CA TYR A 143 -19.18 -19.35 4.66
C TYR A 143 -19.96 -18.99 3.39
N ILE A 144 -19.25 -18.77 2.28
CA ILE A 144 -19.89 -18.83 0.96
C ILE A 144 -19.88 -20.31 0.56
N VAL A 145 -21.03 -20.97 0.74
CA VAL A 145 -21.31 -22.25 0.10
C VAL A 145 -21.81 -21.92 -1.30
N SER A 146 -21.00 -22.23 -2.31
CA SER A 146 -21.49 -22.32 -3.69
C SER A 146 -22.00 -23.75 -3.88
N SER A 147 -23.32 -23.88 -4.06
CA SER A 147 -24.00 -25.10 -4.50
C SER A 147 -23.68 -25.45 -5.95
#